data_AF-A0A936HQ54-F1
#
_entry.id   AF-A0A936HQ54-F1
#
_cell.length_a   1.000
_cell.length_b   1.000
_cell.length_c   1.000
_cell.angle_alpha   90.00
_cell.angle_beta   90.00
_cell.angle_gamma   90.00
#
_symmetry.space_group_name_H-M   'P 1'
#
loop_
_entity.id
_entity.type
_entity.pdbx_description
1 polymer ?
#
loop_
_entity_poly.entity_id
_entity_poly.type
_entity_poly.pdbx_seq_one_letter_code
_entity_poly.pdbx_strand_id
1 'polypeptide(L)'
;MPRALRYYVPDTGTTPLPDSIWKEIARLQHWYNSEFIWSCDRIGLKRYILFPNYDHIPDMPYHTARYHFRKRLLAKKIELQDELAAVRAMELEGLFTVRWGGVRDSSVASGITHVADNEFNAYLLCEFLLKCSTLAPEAEFHVEDEGRFILTGKAMFRNGEVVVQPDDAWPNRGDQPIPLDPPQVFAVVNPAKYDEHPGFTQTVDGFDDLDEEAQIAEVRGYGQLGFTNNYETAWGDNDGLNLQQRVRKIVVG
;
A
#
# COMPACT_ATOMS: atom_id res chain seq x y z
N MET A 1 7.63 -2.31 19.81
CA MET A 1 7.05 -2.62 18.48
C MET A 1 7.46 -1.49 17.55
N PRO A 2 7.83 -1.78 16.29
CA PRO A 2 8.06 -0.71 15.31
C PRO A 2 6.78 0.10 15.11
N ARG A 3 6.89 1.43 14.91
CA ARG A 3 5.74 2.30 14.61
C ARG A 3 4.99 1.78 13.38
N ALA A 4 3.67 1.87 13.45
CA ALA A 4 2.78 1.47 12.37
C ALA A 4 1.93 2.62 11.84
N LEU A 5 1.63 2.56 10.56
CA LEU A 5 0.51 3.28 9.96
C LEU A 5 -0.62 2.28 9.71
N ARG A 6 -1.82 2.61 10.19
CA ARG A 6 -3.04 1.84 9.97
C ARG A 6 -3.92 2.57 8.99
N TYR A 7 -4.47 1.86 8.02
CA TYR A 7 -5.25 2.52 6.97
C TYR A 7 -6.40 1.63 6.51
N TYR A 8 -7.49 2.26 6.12
CA TYR A 8 -8.71 1.57 5.76
C TYR A 8 -9.62 2.41 4.85
N VAL A 9 -10.51 1.72 4.15
CA VAL A 9 -11.63 2.30 3.41
C VAL A 9 -12.91 1.94 4.18
N PRO A 10 -13.65 2.89 4.76
CA PRO A 10 -14.83 2.60 5.55
C PRO A 10 -15.92 1.95 4.68
N ASP A 11 -16.64 0.99 5.26
CA ASP A 11 -17.85 0.47 4.63
C ASP A 11 -19.02 1.39 4.96
N THR A 12 -19.36 2.27 4.02
CA THR A 12 -20.48 3.22 4.16
C THR A 12 -21.81 2.62 3.71
N GLY A 13 -21.86 1.34 3.34
CA GLY A 13 -23.05 0.70 2.78
C GLY A 13 -23.45 1.21 1.39
N THR A 14 -22.62 2.05 0.78
CA THR A 14 -22.79 2.52 -0.61
C THR A 14 -22.24 1.50 -1.61
N THR A 15 -22.43 1.74 -2.91
CA THR A 15 -21.99 0.82 -3.97
C THR A 15 -20.50 0.49 -3.80
N PRO A 16 -20.12 -0.80 -3.68
CA PRO A 16 -18.73 -1.18 -3.49
C PRO A 16 -17.87 -0.74 -4.67
N LEU A 17 -16.60 -0.41 -4.38
CA LEU A 17 -15.63 -0.03 -5.40
C LEU A 17 -15.55 -1.11 -6.51
N PRO A 18 -15.67 -0.73 -7.80
CA PRO A 18 -15.61 -1.69 -8.90
C PRO A 18 -14.28 -2.46 -8.93
N ASP A 19 -14.33 -3.70 -9.41
CA ASP A 19 -13.13 -4.55 -9.51
C ASP A 19 -12.06 -3.97 -10.45
N SER A 20 -12.44 -3.18 -11.45
CA SER A 20 -11.48 -2.46 -12.29
C SER A 20 -10.62 -1.49 -11.47
N ILE A 21 -11.23 -0.73 -10.57
CA ILE A 21 -10.53 0.19 -9.67
C ILE A 21 -9.63 -0.59 -8.70
N TRP A 22 -10.11 -1.72 -8.16
CA TRP A 22 -9.28 -2.57 -7.31
C TRP A 22 -8.07 -3.17 -8.04
N LYS A 23 -8.20 -3.50 -9.32
CA LYS A 23 -7.06 -3.96 -10.13
C LYS A 23 -6.01 -2.86 -10.28
N GLU A 24 -6.42 -1.61 -10.50
CA GLU A 24 -5.48 -0.48 -10.54
C GLU A 24 -4.84 -0.20 -9.18
N ILE A 25 -5.60 -0.23 -8.09
CA ILE A 25 -5.05 -0.12 -6.72
C ILE A 25 -4.05 -1.24 -6.43
N ALA A 26 -4.33 -2.48 -6.86
CA ALA A 26 -3.42 -3.60 -6.69
C ALA A 26 -2.13 -3.46 -7.52
N ARG A 27 -2.23 -2.94 -8.75
CA ARG A 27 -1.07 -2.60 -9.60
C ARG A 27 -0.22 -1.51 -8.96
N LEU A 28 -0.86 -0.45 -8.49
CA LEU A 28 -0.21 0.64 -7.77
C LEU A 28 0.52 0.11 -6.53
N GLN A 29 -0.16 -0.67 -5.68
CA GLN A 29 0.47 -1.27 -4.49
C GLN A 29 1.66 -2.17 -4.87
N HIS A 30 1.54 -2.95 -5.94
CA HIS A 30 2.64 -3.80 -6.42
C HIS A 30 3.85 -2.95 -6.81
N TRP A 31 3.63 -1.86 -7.53
CA TRP A 31 4.67 -0.92 -7.91
C TRP A 31 5.37 -0.28 -6.69
N TYR A 32 4.64 0.24 -5.71
CA TYR A 32 5.28 0.75 -4.47
C TYR A 32 6.12 -0.29 -3.74
N ASN A 33 5.65 -1.53 -3.76
CA ASN A 33 6.31 -2.64 -3.09
C ASN A 33 7.49 -3.23 -3.90
N SER A 34 7.60 -2.93 -5.20
CA SER A 34 8.74 -3.29 -6.05
C SER A 34 9.78 -2.19 -6.10
N GLU A 35 9.35 -0.94 -6.22
CA GLU A 35 10.23 0.19 -6.47
C GLU A 35 10.93 0.71 -5.20
N PHE A 36 10.34 0.51 -4.01
CA PHE A 36 10.85 1.12 -2.78
C PHE A 36 11.33 0.09 -1.76
N ILE A 37 12.39 0.44 -1.03
CA ILE A 37 12.79 -0.27 0.19
C ILE A 37 11.80 0.08 1.30
N TRP A 38 11.27 -0.97 1.92
CA TRP A 38 10.47 -0.88 3.13
C TRP A 38 11.29 -1.31 4.34
N SER A 39 11.31 -0.47 5.36
CA SER A 39 12.09 -0.67 6.60
C SER A 39 11.63 -1.88 7.42
N CYS A 40 10.33 -2.17 7.46
CA CYS A 40 9.78 -3.35 8.13
C CYS A 40 8.81 -4.09 7.21
N ASP A 41 7.64 -3.52 6.98
CA ASP A 41 6.59 -4.15 6.18
C ASP A 41 6.35 -3.41 4.86
N ARG A 42 5.96 -4.17 3.85
CA ARG A 42 5.43 -3.66 2.58
C ARG A 42 3.99 -3.18 2.76
N ILE A 43 3.51 -2.33 1.84
CA ILE A 43 2.10 -1.92 1.79
C ILE A 43 1.21 -3.16 1.62
N GLY A 44 0.15 -3.24 2.41
CA GLY A 44 -0.75 -4.38 2.50
C GLY A 44 -2.21 -3.98 2.64
N LEU A 45 -2.71 -3.10 1.77
CA LEU A 45 -4.15 -2.83 1.63
C LEU A 45 -4.84 -4.08 1.08
N LYS A 46 -5.70 -4.70 1.89
CA LYS A 46 -6.36 -5.96 1.56
C LYS A 46 -7.87 -5.81 1.67
N ARG A 47 -8.58 -6.28 0.66
CA ARG A 47 -10.05 -6.40 0.65
C ARG A 47 -10.55 -7.53 1.54
N TYR A 48 -9.72 -8.56 1.72
CA TYR A 48 -10.06 -9.75 2.50
C TYR A 48 -8.80 -10.48 2.98
N ILE A 49 -8.99 -11.34 3.98
CA ILE A 49 -8.00 -12.33 4.43
C ILE A 49 -8.64 -13.72 4.35
N LEU A 50 -7.94 -14.67 3.74
CA LEU A 50 -8.38 -16.05 3.61
C LEU A 50 -7.76 -16.91 4.71
N PHE A 51 -8.59 -17.64 5.43
CA PHE A 51 -8.20 -18.66 6.38
C PHE A 51 -8.59 -20.03 5.83
N PRO A 52 -7.62 -20.85 5.37
CA PRO A 52 -7.93 -22.18 4.86
C PRO A 52 -8.55 -23.06 5.93
N ASN A 53 -9.63 -23.74 5.59
CA ASN A 53 -10.28 -24.69 6.48
C ASN A 53 -9.62 -26.07 6.33
N TYR A 54 -8.62 -26.34 7.17
CA TYR A 54 -7.84 -27.57 7.12
C TYR A 54 -8.63 -28.83 7.47
N ASP A 55 -9.82 -28.70 8.06
CA ASP A 55 -10.72 -29.84 8.35
C ASP A 55 -11.20 -30.54 7.07
N HIS A 56 -11.14 -29.86 5.91
CA HIS A 56 -11.43 -30.48 4.61
C HIS A 56 -10.32 -31.44 4.13
N ILE A 57 -9.14 -31.40 4.74
CA ILE A 57 -7.98 -32.23 4.38
C ILE A 57 -7.17 -32.62 5.64
N PRO A 58 -7.80 -33.36 6.57
CA PRO A 58 -7.27 -33.58 7.92
C PRO A 58 -5.92 -34.33 7.95
N ASP A 59 -5.66 -35.15 6.94
CA ASP A 59 -4.44 -36.00 6.88
C ASP A 59 -3.34 -35.43 5.98
N MET A 60 -3.51 -34.20 5.49
CA MET A 60 -2.57 -33.60 4.55
C MET A 60 -1.54 -32.72 5.29
N PRO A 61 -0.23 -32.91 5.05
CA PRO A 61 0.80 -32.02 5.60
C PRO A 61 0.52 -30.56 5.26
N TYR A 62 0.75 -29.65 6.21
CA TYR A 62 0.40 -28.23 6.08
C TYR A 62 0.88 -27.56 4.79
N HIS A 63 2.10 -27.85 4.34
CA HIS A 63 2.66 -27.27 3.11
C HIS A 63 1.94 -27.78 1.85
N THR A 64 1.58 -29.06 1.83
CA THR A 64 0.80 -29.69 0.76
C THR A 64 -0.63 -29.13 0.76
N ALA A 65 -1.25 -29.04 1.94
CA ALA A 65 -2.57 -28.43 2.13
C ALA A 65 -2.62 -27.00 1.60
N ARG A 66 -1.63 -26.17 1.97
CA ARG A 66 -1.48 -24.81 1.47
C ARG A 66 -1.36 -24.74 -0.05
N TYR A 67 -0.60 -25.65 -0.67
CA TYR A 67 -0.48 -25.74 -2.12
C TYR A 67 -1.83 -26.11 -2.78
N HIS A 68 -2.56 -27.08 -2.21
CA HIS A 68 -3.87 -27.50 -2.71
C HIS A 68 -4.89 -26.36 -2.68
N PHE A 69 -4.99 -25.62 -1.58
CA PHE A 69 -5.88 -24.46 -1.46
C PHE A 69 -5.54 -23.36 -2.48
N ARG A 70 -4.24 -23.06 -2.68
CA ARG A 70 -3.79 -22.11 -3.70
C ARG A 70 -4.17 -22.54 -5.11
N LYS A 71 -3.95 -23.82 -5.44
CA LYS A 71 -4.30 -24.37 -6.76
C LYS A 71 -5.80 -24.31 -7.03
N ARG A 72 -6.63 -24.63 -6.04
CA ARG A 72 -8.09 -24.51 -6.14
C ARG A 72 -8.55 -23.07 -6.33
N LEU A 73 -8.01 -22.14 -5.53
CA LEU A 73 -8.33 -20.73 -5.67
C LEU A 73 -7.95 -20.22 -7.06
N LEU A 74 -6.78 -20.59 -7.58
CA LEU A 74 -6.36 -20.23 -8.93
C LEU A 74 -7.31 -20.80 -10.00
N ALA A 75 -7.70 -22.06 -9.87
CA ALA A 75 -8.66 -22.69 -10.79
C ALA A 75 -10.01 -21.96 -10.78
N LYS A 76 -10.53 -21.61 -9.60
CA LYS A 76 -11.78 -20.84 -9.47
C LYS A 76 -11.68 -19.43 -10.02
N LYS A 77 -10.55 -18.74 -9.83
CA LYS A 77 -10.29 -17.42 -10.44
C LYS A 77 -10.31 -17.49 -11.97
N ILE A 78 -9.74 -18.54 -12.55
CA ILE A 78 -9.76 -18.77 -14.01
C ILE A 78 -11.18 -19.07 -14.49
N GLU A 79 -11.90 -19.96 -13.79
CA GLU A 79 -13.27 -20.37 -14.11
C GLU A 79 -14.24 -19.18 -14.14
N LEU A 80 -14.20 -18.34 -13.10
CA LEU A 80 -15.17 -17.26 -12.92
C LEU A 80 -14.71 -15.93 -13.53
N GLN A 81 -13.43 -15.80 -13.89
CA GLN A 81 -12.81 -14.56 -14.37
C GLN A 81 -12.98 -13.36 -13.42
N ASP A 82 -13.35 -13.63 -12.17
CA ASP A 82 -13.62 -12.67 -11.11
C ASP A 82 -13.04 -13.23 -9.80
N GLU A 83 -12.13 -12.46 -9.22
CA GLU A 83 -11.46 -12.83 -7.98
C GLU A 83 -12.40 -12.84 -6.77
N LEU A 84 -13.30 -11.88 -6.65
CA LEU A 84 -14.27 -11.86 -5.55
C LEU A 84 -15.25 -12.99 -5.66
N ALA A 85 -15.77 -13.25 -6.86
CA ALA A 85 -16.68 -14.35 -7.10
C ALA A 85 -16.02 -15.69 -6.74
N ALA A 86 -14.74 -15.87 -7.11
CA ALA A 86 -13.96 -17.05 -6.72
C ALA A 86 -13.79 -17.18 -5.20
N VAL A 87 -13.50 -16.10 -4.50
CA VAL A 87 -13.37 -16.12 -3.04
C VAL A 87 -14.70 -16.45 -2.37
N ARG A 88 -15.80 -15.82 -2.79
CA ARG A 88 -17.14 -16.08 -2.27
C ARG A 88 -17.60 -17.52 -2.53
N ALA A 89 -17.32 -18.05 -3.72
CA ALA A 89 -17.63 -19.45 -4.04
C ALA A 89 -16.87 -20.40 -3.11
N MET A 90 -15.59 -20.16 -2.89
CA MET A 90 -14.77 -20.99 -2.00
C MET A 90 -15.18 -20.86 -0.52
N GLU A 91 -15.69 -19.71 -0.10
CA GLU A 91 -16.29 -19.50 1.21
C GLU A 91 -17.58 -20.30 1.38
N LEU A 92 -18.48 -20.24 0.38
CA LEU A 92 -19.72 -21.03 0.35
C LEU A 92 -19.47 -22.54 0.34
N GLU A 93 -18.39 -22.97 -0.31
CA GLU A 93 -17.94 -24.37 -0.32
C GLU A 93 -17.29 -24.79 1.02
N GLY A 94 -17.11 -23.87 1.98
CA GLY A 94 -16.50 -24.13 3.29
C GLY A 94 -14.97 -24.27 3.27
N LEU A 95 -14.33 -24.09 2.11
CA LEU A 95 -12.89 -24.28 1.93
C LEU A 95 -12.05 -23.14 2.54
N PHE A 96 -12.62 -21.93 2.60
CA PHE A 96 -12.04 -20.80 3.32
C PHE A 96 -13.06 -20.21 4.28
N THR A 97 -12.60 -19.81 5.45
CA THR A 97 -13.25 -18.72 6.20
C THR A 97 -12.66 -17.40 5.71
N VAL A 98 -13.51 -16.45 5.34
CA VAL A 98 -13.05 -15.16 4.80
C VAL A 98 -13.31 -14.06 5.81
N ARG A 99 -12.27 -13.28 6.12
CA ARG A 99 -12.44 -12.00 6.80
C ARG A 99 -12.48 -10.90 5.76
N TRP A 100 -13.69 -10.43 5.47
CA TRP A 100 -13.93 -9.28 4.60
C TRP A 100 -13.46 -7.99 5.28
N GLY A 101 -13.01 -7.01 4.48
CA GLY A 101 -12.46 -5.75 4.98
C GLY A 101 -10.98 -5.80 5.37
N GLY A 102 -10.32 -6.95 5.29
CA GLY A 102 -8.90 -7.07 5.63
C GLY A 102 -8.67 -7.29 7.12
N VAL A 103 -7.94 -6.38 7.78
CA VAL A 103 -7.54 -6.47 9.20
C VAL A 103 -8.45 -5.69 10.15
N ARG A 104 -9.34 -4.84 9.62
CA ARG A 104 -10.27 -3.98 10.37
C ARG A 104 -11.72 -4.31 10.01
N ASP A 105 -12.58 -4.45 11.02
CA ASP A 105 -14.01 -4.68 10.82
C ASP A 105 -14.70 -3.39 10.33
N SER A 106 -15.89 -3.53 9.72
CA SER A 106 -16.65 -2.42 9.13
C SER A 106 -15.85 -1.60 8.09
N SER A 107 -14.98 -2.27 7.34
CA SER A 107 -14.20 -1.67 6.27
C SER A 107 -14.34 -2.49 4.99
N VAL A 108 -14.24 -1.84 3.84
CA VAL A 108 -14.20 -2.52 2.53
C VAL A 108 -12.81 -3.08 2.26
N ALA A 109 -11.79 -2.41 2.77
CA ALA A 109 -10.41 -2.85 2.77
C ALA A 109 -9.65 -2.18 3.91
N SER A 110 -8.59 -2.84 4.38
CA SER A 110 -7.69 -2.27 5.36
C SER A 110 -6.32 -2.92 5.33
N GLY A 111 -5.35 -2.23 5.93
CA GLY A 111 -3.99 -2.69 6.08
C GLY A 111 -3.30 -2.04 7.27
N ILE A 112 -2.18 -2.65 7.65
CA ILE A 112 -1.24 -2.13 8.64
C ILE A 112 0.14 -2.27 8.01
N THR A 113 0.91 -1.19 8.01
CA THR A 113 2.30 -1.19 7.54
C THR A 113 3.18 -0.67 8.67
N HIS A 114 4.08 -1.51 9.17
CA HIS A 114 5.12 -1.07 10.09
C HIS A 114 6.24 -0.37 9.30
N VAL A 115 6.63 0.81 9.74
CA VAL A 115 7.64 1.66 9.07
C VAL A 115 8.80 2.05 9.99
N ALA A 116 8.89 1.47 11.19
CA ALA A 116 9.85 1.91 12.23
C ALA A 116 9.84 3.44 12.36
N ASP A 117 11.00 4.09 12.50
CA ASP A 117 11.10 5.57 12.54
C ASP A 117 11.39 6.18 11.15
N ASN A 118 10.98 5.51 10.06
CA ASN A 118 11.25 5.94 8.70
C ASN A 118 10.12 6.83 8.14
N GLU A 119 10.31 8.15 8.18
CA GLU A 119 9.35 9.13 7.65
C GLU A 119 9.18 9.05 6.13
N PHE A 120 10.18 8.58 5.39
CA PHE A 120 10.04 8.37 3.94
C PHE A 120 9.10 7.20 3.64
N ASN A 121 9.17 6.09 4.37
CA ASN A 121 8.19 5.00 4.23
C ASN A 121 6.77 5.42 4.66
N ALA A 122 6.65 6.27 5.69
CA ALA A 122 5.36 6.86 6.07
C ALA A 122 4.80 7.75 4.94
N TYR A 123 5.64 8.57 4.32
CA TYR A 123 5.31 9.37 3.15
C TYR A 123 4.86 8.52 1.96
N LEU A 124 5.63 7.50 1.58
CA LEU A 124 5.32 6.62 0.45
C LEU A 124 3.96 5.95 0.63
N LEU A 125 3.63 5.52 1.86
CA LEU A 125 2.31 4.97 2.16
C LEU A 125 1.21 6.02 2.00
N CYS A 126 1.40 7.22 2.54
CA CYS A 126 0.41 8.29 2.44
C CYS A 126 0.19 8.73 0.99
N GLU A 127 1.24 8.79 0.19
CA GLU A 127 1.16 9.18 -1.20
C GLU A 127 0.61 8.05 -2.09
N PHE A 128 0.85 6.78 -1.75
CA PHE A 128 0.09 5.64 -2.26
C PHE A 128 -1.42 5.80 -2.02
N LEU A 129 -1.84 6.13 -0.79
CA LEU A 129 -3.26 6.33 -0.46
C LEU A 129 -3.85 7.55 -1.17
N LEU A 130 -3.08 8.63 -1.32
CA LEU A 130 -3.46 9.79 -2.11
C LEU A 130 -3.74 9.41 -3.58
N LYS A 131 -2.87 8.62 -4.21
CA LYS A 131 -3.09 8.10 -5.57
C LYS A 131 -4.25 7.10 -5.63
N CYS A 132 -4.47 6.29 -4.61
CA CYS A 132 -5.69 5.46 -4.53
C CYS A 132 -6.96 6.33 -4.53
N SER A 133 -6.93 7.47 -3.82
CA SER A 133 -8.07 8.40 -3.76
C SER A 133 -8.37 9.10 -5.09
N THR A 134 -7.41 9.22 -6.01
CA THR A 134 -7.67 9.74 -7.37
C THR A 134 -8.23 8.66 -8.29
N LEU A 135 -7.85 7.39 -8.10
CA LEU A 135 -8.45 6.25 -8.81
C LEU A 135 -9.89 5.99 -8.35
N ALA A 136 -10.21 6.32 -7.10
CA ALA A 136 -11.52 6.12 -6.48
C ALA A 136 -12.06 7.44 -5.87
N PRO A 137 -12.51 8.42 -6.68
CA PRO A 137 -12.85 9.77 -6.20
C PRO A 137 -13.96 9.83 -5.14
N GLU A 138 -14.88 8.85 -5.17
CA GLU A 138 -15.99 8.74 -4.22
C GLU A 138 -15.63 7.97 -2.95
N ALA A 139 -14.48 7.32 -2.90
CA ALA A 139 -14.02 6.61 -1.72
C ALA A 139 -13.17 7.49 -0.82
N GLU A 140 -13.23 7.18 0.47
CA GLU A 140 -12.44 7.82 1.51
C GLU A 140 -11.39 6.83 2.00
N PHE A 141 -10.12 7.23 1.96
CA PHE A 141 -9.02 6.44 2.48
C PHE A 141 -8.55 7.06 3.77
N HIS A 142 -8.79 6.37 4.88
CA HIS A 142 -8.44 6.84 6.21
C HIS A 142 -7.08 6.28 6.59
N VAL A 143 -6.25 7.10 7.24
CA VAL A 143 -4.95 6.69 7.77
C VAL A 143 -4.78 7.21 9.20
N GLU A 144 -4.19 6.37 10.04
CA GLU A 144 -3.78 6.65 11.40
C GLU A 144 -2.27 6.39 11.50
N ASP A 145 -1.50 7.37 11.97
CA ASP A 145 -0.06 7.30 12.14
C ASP A 145 0.30 7.30 13.63
N GLU A 146 0.98 6.24 14.09
CA GLU A 146 1.46 6.18 15.48
C GLU A 146 2.59 7.19 15.76
N GLY A 147 3.32 7.64 14.73
CA GLY A 147 4.42 8.58 14.89
C GLY A 147 4.01 10.03 14.74
N ARG A 148 4.74 10.75 13.86
CA ARG A 148 4.69 12.20 13.72
C ARG A 148 4.66 12.69 12.27
N PHE A 149 4.54 11.79 11.29
CA PHE A 149 4.41 12.17 9.90
C PHE A 149 3.10 12.93 9.69
N ILE A 150 2.00 12.35 10.20
CA ILE A 150 0.71 12.99 10.27
C ILE A 150 0.62 13.68 11.63
N LEU A 151 0.77 15.01 11.65
CA LEU A 151 0.86 15.79 12.90
C LEU A 151 -0.37 15.59 13.80
N THR A 152 -1.53 15.43 13.19
CA THR A 152 -2.84 15.20 13.82
C THR A 152 -3.03 13.74 14.22
N GLY A 153 -2.09 12.87 13.88
CA GLY A 153 -2.17 11.42 14.05
C GLY A 153 -3.13 10.74 13.06
N LYS A 154 -4.02 11.48 12.41
CA LYS A 154 -4.99 10.96 11.45
C LYS A 154 -5.23 11.90 10.28
N ALA A 155 -5.47 11.31 9.11
CA ALA A 155 -5.87 12.03 7.92
C ALA A 155 -6.81 11.17 7.06
N MET A 156 -7.59 11.84 6.21
CA MET A 156 -8.42 11.22 5.20
C MET A 156 -7.98 11.69 3.82
N PHE A 157 -7.85 10.78 2.86
CA PHE A 157 -7.62 11.09 1.46
C PHE A 157 -8.90 10.88 0.66
N ARG A 158 -9.27 11.88 -0.15
CA ARG A 158 -10.44 11.81 -1.04
C ARG A 158 -10.15 12.61 -2.31
N ASN A 159 -10.30 11.99 -3.47
CA ASN A 159 -10.16 12.66 -4.77
C ASN A 159 -8.86 13.49 -4.96
N GLY A 160 -7.74 12.99 -4.44
CA GLY A 160 -6.44 13.68 -4.51
C GLY A 160 -6.30 14.85 -3.53
N GLU A 161 -7.21 14.97 -2.57
CA GLU A 161 -7.15 15.94 -1.46
C GLU A 161 -6.83 15.23 -0.16
N VAL A 162 -6.17 15.94 0.76
CA VAL A 162 -6.00 15.53 2.15
C VAL A 162 -6.94 16.35 3.00
N VAL A 163 -7.81 15.65 3.71
CA VAL A 163 -8.78 16.22 4.63
C VAL A 163 -8.36 15.87 6.05
N VAL A 164 -8.28 16.90 6.88
CA VAL A 164 -7.99 16.78 8.31
C VAL A 164 -9.20 17.37 9.03
N GLN A 165 -9.90 16.56 9.83
CA GLN A 165 -11.04 17.06 10.58
C GLN A 165 -10.56 17.87 11.79
N PRO A 166 -11.25 18.94 12.22
CA PRO A 166 -10.89 19.72 13.40
C PRO A 166 -10.81 18.89 14.68
N ASP A 167 -11.70 17.91 14.80
CA ASP A 167 -11.76 16.99 15.94
C ASP A 167 -10.55 16.05 15.98
N ASP A 168 -9.90 15.82 14.82
CA ASP A 168 -8.62 15.12 14.71
C ASP A 168 -7.42 16.09 14.74
N ALA A 169 -7.65 17.39 14.45
CA ALA A 169 -6.61 18.38 14.21
C ALA A 169 -5.79 18.71 15.46
N TRP A 170 -6.29 18.36 16.64
CA TRP A 170 -5.59 18.50 17.89
C TRP A 170 -5.43 17.14 18.53
N PRO A 171 -4.21 16.63 18.69
CA PRO A 171 -4.07 15.46 19.51
C PRO A 171 -4.47 15.85 20.93
N ASN A 172 -5.39 15.07 21.52
CA ASN A 172 -5.45 14.84 22.98
C ASN A 172 -4.13 14.21 23.51
N ARG A 173 -2.98 14.46 22.87
CA ARG A 173 -1.64 14.21 23.43
C ARG A 173 -1.35 15.41 24.32
N GLY A 174 -1.74 15.29 25.59
CA GLY A 174 -1.35 16.25 26.62
C GLY A 174 0.13 16.60 26.51
N ASP A 175 0.41 17.90 26.52
CA ASP A 175 1.71 18.52 26.76
C ASP A 175 2.83 18.42 25.71
N GLN A 176 2.59 17.93 24.49
CA GLN A 176 3.60 18.06 23.41
C GLN A 176 3.21 19.17 22.42
N PRO A 177 3.96 20.28 22.34
CA PRO A 177 3.75 21.27 21.30
C PRO A 177 3.92 20.64 19.92
N ILE A 178 3.07 21.02 18.97
CA ILE A 178 3.24 20.68 17.55
C ILE A 178 4.66 21.10 17.17
N PRO A 179 5.51 20.19 16.64
CA PRO A 179 6.86 20.55 16.20
C PRO A 179 6.78 21.74 15.25
N LEU A 180 7.54 22.80 15.53
CA LEU A 180 7.58 24.01 14.70
C LEU A 180 8.06 23.72 13.28
N ASP A 181 8.85 22.66 13.13
CA ASP A 181 9.38 22.19 11.84
C ASP A 181 8.67 20.87 11.45
N PRO A 182 7.89 20.84 10.36
CA PRO A 182 7.30 19.60 9.87
C PRO A 182 8.40 18.60 9.48
N PRO A 183 8.17 17.28 9.62
CA PRO A 183 9.17 16.29 9.21
C PRO A 183 9.50 16.45 7.73
N GLN A 184 10.77 16.76 7.45
CA GLN A 184 11.27 16.80 6.08
C GLN A 184 11.47 15.38 5.58
N VAL A 185 10.83 15.07 4.46
CA VAL A 185 10.99 13.78 3.78
C VAL A 185 12.00 13.96 2.67
N PHE A 186 13.15 13.33 2.83
CA PHE A 186 14.16 13.25 1.78
C PHE A 186 13.89 12.03 0.91
N ALA A 187 13.74 12.24 -0.40
CA ALA A 187 13.49 11.20 -1.37
C ALA A 187 14.58 11.25 -2.44
N VAL A 188 15.38 10.18 -2.59
CA VAL A 188 16.45 10.11 -3.62
C VAL A 188 15.89 9.66 -4.99
N VAL A 189 14.58 9.76 -5.19
CA VAL A 189 13.90 9.28 -6.41
C VAL A 189 13.57 10.42 -7.35
N ASN A 190 13.76 10.19 -8.65
CA ASN A 190 13.37 11.13 -9.70
C ASN A 190 11.83 11.29 -9.71
N PRO A 191 11.28 12.47 -9.35
CA PRO A 191 9.83 12.66 -9.23
C PRO A 191 9.07 12.48 -10.55
N ALA A 192 9.69 12.77 -11.70
CA ALA A 192 9.03 12.65 -13.00
C ALA A 192 8.71 11.18 -13.34
N LYS A 193 9.60 10.24 -13.01
CA LYS A 193 9.37 8.80 -13.18
C LYS A 193 8.32 8.26 -12.20
N TYR A 194 8.16 8.93 -11.07
CA TYR A 194 7.26 8.57 -9.97
C TYR A 194 5.81 9.07 -10.18
N ASP A 195 5.66 10.15 -10.94
CA ASP A 195 4.40 10.90 -11.09
C ASP A 195 3.62 10.49 -12.35
N GLU A 196 4.31 10.02 -13.39
CA GLU A 196 3.73 9.71 -14.71
C GLU A 196 3.19 8.28 -14.83
N HIS A 197 2.62 7.69 -13.78
CA HIS A 197 2.29 6.25 -13.67
C HIS A 197 1.86 5.57 -15.00
N PRO A 198 2.79 4.96 -15.74
CA PRO A 198 2.48 4.26 -16.99
C PRO A 198 1.95 2.86 -16.65
N GLY A 199 1.11 2.30 -17.53
CA GLY A 199 0.79 0.87 -17.47
C GLY A 199 2.05 0.02 -17.63
N PHE A 200 2.09 -1.12 -16.94
CA PHE A 200 3.23 -2.05 -16.99
C PHE A 200 3.47 -2.58 -18.41
N THR A 201 4.43 -1.98 -19.11
CA THR A 201 5.35 -2.66 -20.04
C THR A 201 6.55 -1.75 -20.25
N GLN A 202 7.69 -2.10 -19.66
CA GLN A 202 8.99 -1.67 -20.16
C GLN A 202 9.71 -2.92 -20.63
N THR A 203 9.87 -3.01 -21.94
CA THR A 203 10.69 -4.01 -22.61
C THR A 203 12.04 -3.38 -22.89
N VAL A 204 13.11 -4.03 -22.45
CA VAL A 204 14.46 -3.75 -22.94
C VAL A 204 14.65 -4.64 -24.16
N ASP A 205 14.64 -4.01 -25.35
CA ASP A 205 14.77 -4.74 -26.62
C ASP A 205 16.11 -5.50 -26.62
N GLY A 206 16.06 -6.82 -26.82
CA GLY A 206 17.24 -7.68 -26.83
C GLY A 206 17.85 -7.97 -25.45
N PHE A 207 17.11 -7.80 -24.34
CA PHE A 207 17.62 -8.09 -22.99
C PHE A 207 18.16 -9.52 -22.83
N ASP A 208 17.49 -10.51 -23.41
CA ASP A 208 17.91 -11.92 -23.38
C ASP A 208 19.17 -12.17 -24.24
N ASP A 209 19.53 -11.23 -25.11
CA ASP A 209 20.73 -11.26 -25.93
C ASP A 209 21.93 -10.56 -25.26
N LEU A 210 21.71 -9.90 -24.12
CA LEU A 210 22.77 -9.31 -23.30
C LEU A 210 23.49 -10.38 -22.49
N ASP A 211 24.78 -10.16 -22.24
CA ASP A 211 25.51 -10.99 -21.28
C ASP A 211 25.11 -10.66 -19.83
N GLU A 212 25.40 -11.59 -18.92
CA GLU A 212 24.99 -11.51 -17.51
C GLU A 212 25.48 -10.22 -16.83
N GLU A 213 26.67 -9.73 -17.20
CA GLU A 213 27.24 -8.50 -16.64
C GLU A 213 26.52 -7.24 -17.15
N ALA A 214 26.15 -7.20 -18.42
CA ALA A 214 25.38 -6.12 -19.04
C ALA A 214 23.90 -6.12 -18.60
N GLN A 215 23.29 -7.30 -18.42
CA GLN A 215 21.96 -7.42 -17.79
C GLN A 215 21.98 -6.84 -16.37
N ILE A 216 23.00 -7.19 -15.58
CA ILE A 216 23.20 -6.65 -14.23
C ILE A 216 23.48 -5.14 -14.27
N ALA A 217 24.25 -4.65 -15.24
CA ALA A 217 24.55 -3.23 -15.40
C ALA A 217 23.32 -2.41 -15.81
N GLU A 218 22.46 -2.93 -16.69
CA GLU A 218 21.19 -2.28 -17.04
C GLU A 218 20.27 -2.21 -15.83
N VAL A 219 20.07 -3.34 -15.13
CA VAL A 219 19.33 -3.38 -13.86
C VAL A 219 19.88 -2.39 -12.83
N ARG A 220 21.20 -2.19 -12.76
CA ARG A 220 21.86 -1.19 -11.89
C ARG A 220 21.72 0.26 -12.40
N GLY A 221 21.67 0.46 -13.71
CA GLY A 221 21.52 1.76 -14.38
C GLY A 221 20.12 2.37 -14.23
N TYR A 222 19.10 1.54 -13.99
CA TYR A 222 17.73 1.99 -13.70
C TYR A 222 17.53 2.59 -12.30
N GLY A 223 18.63 2.82 -11.57
CA GLY A 223 18.64 3.30 -10.20
C GLY A 223 18.58 2.12 -9.26
N GLN A 224 19.47 2.11 -8.28
CA GLN A 224 19.51 1.13 -7.19
C GLN A 224 18.13 1.04 -6.51
N LEU A 225 17.25 0.18 -7.02
CA LEU A 225 16.06 -0.30 -6.32
C LEU A 225 16.55 -1.26 -5.22
N GLY A 226 17.14 -0.68 -4.18
CA GLY A 226 17.22 -1.35 -2.89
C GLY A 226 18.55 -1.91 -2.42
N PHE A 227 19.68 -1.51 -3.00
CA PHE A 227 21.01 -1.92 -2.50
C PHE A 227 21.84 -0.65 -2.43
N THR A 228 22.06 -0.02 -1.29
CA THR A 228 22.79 -0.59 -0.14
C THR A 228 22.48 0.23 1.10
N ASN A 229 22.41 -0.42 2.27
CA ASN A 229 22.52 0.23 3.59
C ASN A 229 23.42 1.46 3.53
N ASN A 230 22.88 2.62 3.90
CA ASN A 230 23.54 3.77 4.52
C ASN A 230 22.48 4.83 4.78
N TYR A 231 21.94 4.84 6.01
CA TYR A 231 21.13 5.94 6.54
C TYR A 231 21.87 7.29 6.57
N GLU A 232 23.13 7.34 6.13
CA GLU A 232 23.93 8.54 6.04
C GLU A 232 24.89 8.41 4.85
N THR A 233 24.67 9.19 3.80
CA THR A 233 25.78 9.92 3.18
C THR A 233 25.21 11.17 2.55
N ALA A 234 25.57 12.31 3.14
CA ALA A 234 25.27 13.66 2.75
C ALA A 234 25.14 13.89 1.23
N TRP A 235 23.90 13.86 0.74
CA TRP A 235 23.49 14.49 -0.50
C TRP A 235 22.13 15.11 -0.21
N GLY A 236 22.19 16.33 0.35
CA GLY A 236 21.02 17.12 0.65
C GLY A 236 20.27 17.40 -0.64
N ASP A 237 19.10 16.80 -0.76
CA ASP A 237 18.03 17.44 -1.51
C ASP A 237 17.48 18.54 -0.60
N ASN A 238 17.92 19.78 -0.82
CA ASN A 238 17.44 20.94 -0.05
C ASN A 238 15.95 21.24 -0.34
N ASP A 239 15.33 20.53 -1.27
CA ASP A 239 13.94 20.71 -1.72
C ASP A 239 13.04 19.53 -1.31
N GLY A 240 13.28 18.92 -0.14
CA GLY A 240 12.51 17.78 0.38
C GLY A 240 11.00 17.91 0.13
N LEU A 241 10.44 16.95 -0.60
CA LEU A 241 9.05 16.98 -1.05
C LEU A 241 8.10 16.76 0.12
N ASN A 242 7.36 17.80 0.48
CA ASN A 242 6.34 17.71 1.51
C ASN A 242 5.04 17.14 0.90
N LEU A 243 4.32 16.29 1.64
CA LEU A 243 2.95 15.85 1.27
C LEU A 243 2.08 17.06 0.89
N GLN A 244 2.26 18.19 1.57
CA GLN A 244 1.60 19.48 1.35
C GLN A 244 1.79 20.05 -0.06
N GLN A 245 2.87 19.71 -0.78
CA GLN A 245 3.13 20.19 -2.14
C GLN A 245 2.41 19.36 -3.22
N ARG A 246 2.01 18.12 -2.91
CA ARG A 246 1.41 17.19 -3.89
C ARG A 246 -0.10 17.00 -3.74
N VAL A 247 -0.63 17.34 -2.58
CA VAL A 247 -2.08 17.37 -2.34
C VAL A 247 -2.70 18.53 -3.11
N ARG A 248 -3.84 18.31 -3.76
CA ARG A 248 -4.56 19.40 -4.46
C ARG A 248 -4.95 20.53 -3.51
N LYS A 249 -5.30 20.16 -2.28
CA LYS A 249 -5.69 21.06 -1.20
C LYS A 249 -5.62 20.32 0.12
N ILE A 250 -5.28 21.05 1.19
CA ILE A 250 -5.55 20.62 2.56
C ILE A 250 -6.87 21.26 3.00
N VAL A 251 -7.86 20.43 3.31
CA VAL A 251 -9.14 20.90 3.83
C VAL A 251 -9.14 20.67 5.33
N VAL A 252 -9.19 21.78 6.08
CA VAL A 252 -9.59 21.74 7.50
C VAL A 252 -11.11 21.71 7.48
N GLY A 253 -11.67 20.53 7.81
CA GLY A 253 -13.12 20.29 7.82
C GLY A 253 -13.86 20.96 8.96
#